data_AF-A0A946Y8A6-F1
#
_entry.id   AF-A0A946Y8A6-F1
#
_cell.length_a   1.000
_cell.length_b   1.000
_cell.length_c   1.000
_cell.angle_alpha   90.00
_cell.angle_beta   90.00
_cell.angle_gamma   90.00
#
_symmetry.space_group_name_H-M   'P 1'
#
loop_
_entity.id
_entity.type
_entity.pdbx_description
1 polymer ?
#
loop_
_entity_poly.entity_id
_entity_poly.type
_entity_poly.pdbx_seq_one_letter_code
_entity_poly.pdbx_strand_id
1 'polypeptide(L)'
;SDHLDGDNDIVGIVNALLDEEQQRQGLPPARCRIPMRPDHGHTLGEEKSDARVRPGYSYSGRMKGLAELRGVIHALTTLRR
;
A
#
# COMPACT_ATOMS: atom_id res chain seq x y z
N SER A 1 5.18 4.52 12.20
CA SER A 1 6.08 3.81 11.28
C SER A 1 5.87 4.32 9.88
N ASP A 2 6.93 4.48 9.10
CA ASP A 2 6.83 4.58 7.65
C ASP A 2 6.39 3.23 7.06
N HIS A 3 5.82 3.23 5.84
CA HIS A 3 5.36 2.00 5.20
C HIS A 3 6.56 1.11 4.81
N LEU A 4 7.58 1.65 4.15
CA LEU A 4 8.73 0.86 3.68
C LEU A 4 9.92 0.80 4.64
N ASP A 5 9.92 1.61 5.70
CA ASP A 5 11.01 1.71 6.67
C ASP A 5 10.49 1.42 8.09
N GLY A 6 9.61 0.42 8.18
CA GLY A 6 9.07 -0.09 9.43
C GLY A 6 9.54 -1.51 9.74
N ASP A 7 9.07 -2.07 10.84
CA ASP A 7 9.40 -3.44 11.24
C ASP A 7 8.82 -4.51 10.29
N ASN A 8 7.80 -4.15 9.51
CA ASN A 8 7.15 -5.07 8.59
C ASN A 8 7.89 -5.12 7.26
N ASP A 9 8.23 -6.33 6.79
CA ASP A 9 8.70 -6.56 5.43
C ASP A 9 7.56 -6.39 4.42
N ILE A 10 7.28 -5.14 4.05
CA ILE A 10 6.22 -4.82 3.08
C ILE A 10 6.53 -5.40 1.69
N VAL A 11 7.80 -5.50 1.29
CA VAL A 11 8.17 -6.08 0.00
C VAL A 11 7.83 -7.58 -0.03
N GLY A 12 8.21 -8.32 1.01
CA GLY A 12 7.87 -9.73 1.17
C GLY A 12 6.37 -9.97 1.27
N ILE A 13 5.64 -9.15 2.03
CA ILE A 13 4.17 -9.23 2.14
C ILE A 13 3.52 -9.00 0.78
N VAL A 14 3.90 -7.94 0.05
CA VAL A 14 3.35 -7.68 -1.28
C VAL A 14 3.67 -8.83 -2.24
N ASN A 15 4.88 -9.39 -2.17
CA ASN A 15 5.25 -10.53 -3.00
C ASN A 15 4.35 -11.75 -2.74
N ALA A 16 4.09 -12.08 -1.46
CA ALA A 16 3.19 -13.18 -1.09
C ALA A 16 1.73 -12.91 -1.52
N LEU A 17 1.26 -11.67 -1.46
CA LEU A 17 -0.08 -11.31 -1.96
C LEU A 17 -0.18 -11.48 -3.48
N LEU A 18 0.88 -11.12 -4.23
CA LEU A 18 0.93 -11.32 -5.68
C LEU A 18 0.97 -12.82 -6.05
N ASP A 19 1.66 -13.65 -5.28
CA ASP A 19 1.63 -15.11 -5.45
C ASP A 19 0.20 -15.64 -5.30
N GLU A 20 -0.51 -15.20 -4.26
CA GLU A 20 -1.89 -15.60 -4.02
C GLU A 20 -2.85 -15.11 -5.13
N GLU A 21 -2.74 -13.87 -5.58
CA GLU A 21 -3.53 -13.37 -6.73
C GLU A 21 -3.26 -14.19 -8.00
N GLN A 22 -2.03 -14.65 -8.21
CA GLN A 22 -1.67 -15.54 -9.31
C GLN A 22 -2.32 -16.92 -9.16
N GLN A 23 -2.36 -17.51 -7.95
CA GLN A 23 -3.04 -18.78 -7.70
C GLN A 23 -4.56 -18.69 -7.93
N ARG A 24 -5.16 -17.51 -7.70
CA ARG A 24 -6.59 -17.26 -7.91
C ARG A 24 -6.98 -16.99 -9.36
N GLN A 25 -6.02 -17.06 -10.30
CA GLN A 25 -6.32 -16.92 -11.73
C GLN A 25 -7.39 -17.94 -12.15
N GLY A 26 -8.42 -17.46 -12.85
CA GLY A 26 -9.58 -18.26 -13.24
C GLY A 26 -10.80 -18.14 -12.32
N LEU A 27 -10.65 -17.53 -11.13
CA LEU A 27 -11.80 -17.15 -10.30
C LEU A 27 -12.46 -15.85 -10.79
N PRO A 28 -13.73 -15.58 -10.42
CA PRO A 28 -14.39 -14.32 -10.73
C PRO A 28 -13.55 -13.10 -10.26
N PRO A 29 -13.63 -11.94 -10.95
CA PRO A 29 -12.77 -10.78 -10.67
C PRO A 29 -12.76 -10.33 -9.21
N ALA A 30 -13.92 -10.39 -8.54
CA ALA A 30 -14.07 -10.03 -7.12
C ALA A 30 -13.32 -10.96 -6.15
N ARG A 31 -12.94 -12.15 -6.62
CA ARG A 31 -12.14 -13.14 -5.86
C ARG A 31 -10.69 -13.22 -6.34
N CYS A 32 -10.44 -12.83 -7.59
CA CYS A 32 -9.11 -12.87 -8.20
C CYS A 32 -8.18 -11.78 -7.66
N ARG A 33 -8.71 -10.58 -7.34
CA ARG A 33 -7.92 -9.45 -6.83
C ARG A 33 -8.11 -9.23 -5.33
N ILE A 34 -7.04 -8.84 -4.65
CA ILE A 34 -7.02 -8.47 -3.24
C ILE A 34 -7.00 -6.93 -3.14
N PRO A 35 -8.12 -6.28 -2.83
CA PRO A 35 -8.14 -4.82 -2.67
C PRO A 35 -7.32 -4.40 -1.46
N MET A 36 -6.57 -3.31 -1.58
CA MET A 36 -5.71 -2.78 -0.52
C MET A 36 -5.87 -1.27 -0.36
N ARG A 37 -5.47 -0.77 0.81
CA ARG A 37 -5.35 0.66 1.14
C ARG A 37 -4.09 0.88 1.98
N PRO A 38 -3.50 2.09 1.99
CA PRO A 38 -2.35 2.42 2.84
C PRO A 38 -2.68 2.47 4.34
N ASP A 39 -3.97 2.44 4.67
CA ASP A 39 -4.55 2.49 6.02
C ASP A 39 -4.30 3.81 6.75
N HIS A 40 -3.12 3.96 7.36
CA HIS A 40 -2.71 5.16 8.07
C HIS A 40 -1.59 5.91 7.35
N GLY A 41 -1.48 7.22 7.62
CA GLY A 41 -0.42 8.05 7.07
C GLY A 41 0.00 9.13 8.06
N HIS A 42 1.28 9.52 8.02
CA HIS A 42 1.78 10.62 8.84
C HIS A 42 1.17 11.95 8.40
N THR A 43 1.01 12.87 9.33
CA THR A 43 0.62 14.24 9.00
C THR A 43 1.83 14.99 8.43
N LEU A 44 1.72 15.45 7.18
CA LEU A 44 2.83 16.06 6.43
C LEU A 44 2.49 17.49 5.98
N GLY A 45 3.52 18.32 5.84
CA GLY A 45 3.38 19.69 5.30
C GLY A 45 2.34 20.53 6.03
N GLU A 46 1.53 21.26 5.25
CA GLU A 46 0.47 22.15 5.72
C GLU A 46 -0.60 21.44 6.57
N GLU A 47 -0.79 20.13 6.39
CA GLU A 47 -1.77 19.37 7.18
C GLU A 47 -1.40 19.30 8.66
N LYS A 48 -0.15 19.60 9.05
CA LYS A 48 0.24 19.70 10.46
C LYS A 48 -0.45 20.84 11.20
N SER A 49 -0.88 21.87 10.48
CA SER A 49 -1.54 23.06 11.02
C SER A 49 -3.07 23.00 10.87
N ASP A 50 -3.61 21.98 10.20
CA ASP A 50 -5.05 21.84 9.96
C ASP A 50 -5.72 21.00 11.06
N ALA A 51 -6.44 21.68 11.95
CA ALA A 51 -7.17 21.04 13.06
C ALA A 51 -8.29 20.07 12.62
N ARG A 52 -8.68 20.07 11.34
CA ARG A 52 -9.69 19.15 10.80
C ARG A 52 -9.11 17.78 10.44
N VAL A 53 -7.78 17.67 10.34
CA VAL A 53 -7.10 16.42 9.99
C VAL A 53 -7.30 15.42 11.12
N ARG A 54 -7.94 14.29 10.78
CA ARG A 54 -8.12 13.19 11.72
C ARG A 54 -6.79 12.46 11.93
N PRO A 55 -6.39 12.17 13.18
CA PRO A 55 -5.14 11.47 13.48
C PRO A 55 -4.99 10.19 12.64
N GLY A 56 -3.85 10.06 11.94
CA GLY A 56 -3.56 8.93 11.07
C GLY A 56 -4.29 8.91 9.71
N TYR A 57 -5.15 9.89 9.41
CA TYR A 57 -5.93 9.96 8.16
C TYR A 57 -5.58 11.15 7.27
N SER A 58 -4.41 11.76 7.49
CA SER A 58 -3.84 12.78 6.60
C SER A 58 -3.89 12.32 5.14
N TYR A 59 -4.24 13.24 4.24
CA TYR A 59 -4.31 12.99 2.81
C TYR A 59 -2.91 12.73 2.25
N SER A 60 -1.97 13.65 2.48
CA SER A 60 -0.60 13.57 1.96
C SER A 60 0.13 12.34 2.50
N GLY A 61 -0.01 12.04 3.78
CA GLY A 61 0.58 10.84 4.38
C GLY A 61 0.08 9.55 3.75
N ARG A 62 -1.24 9.40 3.58
CA ARG A 62 -1.83 8.21 2.96
C ARG A 62 -1.52 8.13 1.47
N MET A 63 -1.44 9.27 0.77
CA MET A 63 -1.00 9.30 -0.62
C MET A 63 0.44 8.86 -0.79
N LYS A 64 1.36 9.30 0.09
CA LYS A 64 2.75 8.82 0.12
C LYS A 64 2.79 7.30 0.28
N GLY A 65 2.13 6.77 1.31
CA GLY A 65 2.09 5.33 1.56
C GLY A 65 1.48 4.55 0.39
N LEU A 66 0.42 5.06 -0.24
CA LEU A 66 -0.17 4.43 -1.43
C LEU A 66 0.79 4.46 -2.62
N ALA A 67 1.54 5.54 -2.82
CA ALA A 67 2.53 5.64 -3.89
C ALA A 67 3.68 4.64 -3.67
N GLU A 68 4.18 4.51 -2.45
CA GLU A 68 5.19 3.53 -2.05
C GLU A 68 4.74 2.09 -2.34
N LEU A 69 3.55 1.72 -1.87
CA LEU A 69 2.97 0.39 -2.11
C LEU A 69 2.78 0.11 -3.60
N ARG A 70 2.28 1.09 -4.38
CA ARG A 70 2.13 0.97 -5.83
C ARG A 70 3.47 0.80 -6.54
N GLY A 71 4.52 1.49 -6.09
CA GLY A 71 5.87 1.35 -6.62
C GLY A 71 6.40 -0.08 -6.41
N VAL A 72 6.26 -0.63 -5.20
CA VAL A 72 6.66 -2.01 -4.89
C VAL A 72 5.90 -3.02 -5.77
N ILE A 73 4.58 -2.89 -5.88
CA ILE A 73 3.76 -3.75 -6.76
C ILE A 73 4.24 -3.66 -8.20
N HIS A 74 4.46 -2.44 -8.72
CA HIS A 74 4.90 -2.26 -10.10
C HIS A 74 6.27 -2.89 -10.35
N ALA A 75 7.23 -2.72 -9.43
CA ALA A 75 8.55 -3.30 -9.54
C ALA A 75 8.50 -4.84 -9.52
N LEU A 76 7.83 -5.44 -8.52
CA LEU A 76 7.70 -6.89 -8.41
C LEU A 76 6.98 -7.49 -9.61
N THR A 77 5.85 -6.92 -10.04
CA THR A 77 5.11 -7.41 -11.21
C THR A 77 5.88 -7.29 -12.53
N THR A 78 6.79 -6.32 -12.64
CA THR A 78 7.64 -6.15 -13.82
C THR A 78 8.81 -7.12 -13.84
N LEU A 79 9.47 -7.34 -12.69
CA LEU A 79 10.63 -8.22 -12.57
C LEU A 79 10.30 -9.72 -12.53
N ARG A 80 9.05 -10.07 -12.19
CA ARG A 80 8.55 -11.46 -12.18
C ARG A 80 8.17 -12.01 -13.57
N ARG A 81 8.22 -11.17 -14.62
CA ARG A 81 7.97 -11.59 -16.00
C ARG A 81 9.17 -12.32 -16.57
#